data_AF-A0A0F9CB27-F1
#
_entry.id   AF-A0A0F9CB27-F1
#
_cell.length_a   1.000
_cell.length_b   1.000
_cell.length_c   1.000
_cell.angle_alpha   90.00
_cell.angle_beta   90.00
_cell.angle_gamma   90.00
#
_symmetry.space_group_name_H-M   'P 1'
#
loop_
_entity.id
_entity.type
_entity.pdbx_description
1 polymer ?
#
loop_
_entity_poly.entity_id
_entity_poly.type
_entity_poly.pdbx_seq_one_letter_code
_entity_poly.pdbx_strand_id
1 'polypeptide(L)'
;MIGRTSRNILSTVTNGITASVTQTQGQGALVSQINEVSVVANINDSVTLPSATPGFKITIINDGANLLQIFPASDDNLGNGVNASSVLEVN
;
A
#
# COMPACT_ATOMS: atom_id res chain seq x y z
N MET A 1 14.87 -37.79 -12.65
CA MET A 1 13.63 -37.09 -12.27
C MET A 1 14.03 -35.84 -11.50
N ILE A 2 14.13 -34.67 -12.15
CA ILE A 2 14.38 -33.40 -11.46
C ILE A 2 13.18 -32.50 -11.73
N GLY A 3 12.34 -32.34 -10.72
CA GLY A 3 11.23 -31.40 -10.76
C GLY A 3 11.82 -30.01 -10.91
N ARG A 4 11.66 -29.40 -12.09
CA ARG A 4 11.74 -27.95 -12.19
C ARG A 4 10.51 -27.47 -11.45
N THR A 5 10.63 -27.29 -10.13
CA THR A 5 9.63 -26.63 -9.31
C THR A 5 9.27 -25.36 -10.07
N SER A 6 8.12 -25.39 -10.73
CA SER A 6 7.65 -24.28 -11.55
C SER A 6 7.76 -23.07 -10.65
N ARG A 7 8.58 -22.08 -11.04
CA ARG A 7 8.75 -20.88 -10.22
C ARG A 7 7.41 -20.18 -10.24
N ASN A 8 6.59 -20.51 -9.26
CA ASN A 8 5.33 -19.85 -9.05
C ASN A 8 5.71 -18.50 -8.44
N ILE A 9 5.92 -17.52 -9.32
CA ILE A 9 6.06 -16.12 -8.91
C ILE A 9 4.65 -15.67 -8.51
N LEU A 10 4.13 -16.23 -7.42
CA LEU A 10 2.87 -15.80 -6.85
C LEU A 10 3.11 -14.42 -6.26
N SER A 11 2.54 -13.40 -6.91
CA SER A 11 2.43 -12.10 -6.27
C SER A 11 1.55 -12.25 -5.05
N THR A 12 2.01 -11.76 -3.90
CA THR A 12 1.17 -11.74 -2.70
C THR A 12 0.07 -10.70 -2.88
N VAL A 13 -1.18 -11.12 -2.69
CA VAL A 13 -2.37 -10.26 -2.80
C VAL A 13 -3.05 -10.23 -1.44
N THR A 14 -3.37 -9.02 -0.98
CA THR A 14 -4.24 -8.81 0.18
C THR A 14 -5.37 -7.88 -0.24
N ASN A 15 -6.60 -8.33 -0.01
CA ASN A 15 -7.83 -7.65 -0.38
C ASN A 15 -8.64 -7.32 0.88
N GLY A 16 -9.68 -6.49 0.73
CA GLY A 16 -10.56 -6.11 1.85
C GLY A 16 -9.85 -5.29 2.94
N ILE A 17 -8.76 -4.59 2.60
CA ILE A 17 -8.03 -3.78 3.58
C ILE A 17 -8.90 -2.60 4.00
N THR A 18 -9.00 -2.37 5.31
CA THR A 18 -9.58 -1.16 5.88
C THR A 18 -8.47 -0.16 6.17
N ALA A 19 -8.57 1.02 5.58
CA ALA A 19 -7.60 2.10 5.77
C ALA A 19 -7.63 2.63 7.22
N SER A 20 -6.52 3.22 7.67
CA SER A 20 -6.43 3.79 9.00
C SER A 20 -7.13 5.14 9.07
N VAL A 21 -8.05 5.29 10.01
CA VAL A 21 -8.75 6.56 10.27
C VAL A 21 -7.91 7.58 11.03
N THR A 22 -6.69 7.21 11.47
CA THR A 22 -5.81 8.11 12.23
C THR A 22 -5.07 9.10 11.35
N GLN A 23 -5.01 8.86 10.04
CA GLN A 23 -4.42 9.77 9.04
C GLN A 23 -2.93 10.10 9.33
N THR A 24 -2.21 9.12 9.88
CA THR A 24 -0.80 9.26 10.28
C THR A 24 0.07 8.19 9.62
N GLN A 25 1.34 8.53 9.40
CA GLN A 25 2.39 7.60 8.99
C GLN A 25 2.60 6.53 10.08
N GLY A 26 2.85 5.29 9.66
CA GLY A 26 3.08 4.14 10.53
C GLY A 26 1.84 3.30 10.80
N GLN A 27 0.67 3.77 10.37
CA GLN A 27 -0.60 3.07 10.50
C GLN A 27 -1.04 2.47 9.16
N GLY A 28 -1.78 1.35 9.20
CA GLY A 28 -2.25 0.67 7.98
C GLY A 28 -1.09 0.15 7.11
N ALA A 29 -0.15 -0.57 7.73
CA ALA A 29 1.04 -1.08 7.05
C ALA A 29 0.67 -2.11 5.96
N LEU A 30 1.16 -1.89 4.75
CA LEU A 30 0.95 -2.79 3.62
C LEU A 30 2.04 -3.85 3.58
N VAL A 31 1.64 -5.13 3.53
CA VAL A 31 2.54 -6.28 3.62
C VAL A 31 2.64 -7.09 2.32
N SER A 32 1.71 -6.88 1.39
CA SER A 32 1.62 -7.62 0.14
C SER A 32 2.10 -6.81 -1.06
N GLN A 33 2.40 -7.47 -2.18
CA GLN A 33 2.73 -6.80 -3.42
C GLN A 33 1.52 -6.11 -4.06
N ILE A 34 0.33 -6.69 -3.90
CA ILE A 34 -0.93 -6.11 -4.36
C ILE A 34 -1.82 -5.95 -3.13
N ASN A 35 -2.26 -4.71 -2.87
CA ASN A 35 -3.09 -4.36 -1.73
C ASN A 35 -4.34 -3.65 -2.24
N GLU A 36 -5.50 -4.25 -2.04
CA GLU A 36 -6.78 -3.66 -2.36
C GLU A 36 -7.44 -3.15 -1.07
N VAL A 37 -7.63 -1.83 -1.03
CA VAL A 37 -8.23 -1.09 0.07
C VAL A 37 -9.69 -0.92 -0.25
N SER A 38 -10.50 -1.80 0.33
CA SER A 38 -11.95 -1.85 0.10
C SER A 38 -12.71 -0.84 0.96
N VAL A 39 -12.14 -0.43 2.10
CA VAL A 39 -12.79 0.49 3.03
C VAL A 39 -11.91 1.70 3.31
N VAL A 40 -12.37 2.85 2.82
CA VAL A 40 -11.86 4.19 3.16
C VAL A 40 -13.04 4.95 3.75
N ALA A 41 -13.15 4.93 5.08
CA ALA A 41 -14.31 5.41 5.83
C ALA A 41 -14.42 6.94 5.81
N ASN A 42 -13.28 7.64 5.91
CA ASN A 42 -13.22 9.10 5.85
C ASN A 42 -12.34 9.56 4.70
N ILE A 43 -12.54 10.81 4.28
CA ILE A 43 -11.57 11.50 3.42
C ILE A 43 -10.21 11.48 4.12
N ASN A 44 -9.19 11.09 3.36
CA ASN A 44 -7.79 11.04 3.80
C ASN A 44 -7.46 9.94 4.82
N ASP A 45 -8.24 8.86 4.89
CA ASP A 45 -7.77 7.68 5.62
C ASP A 45 -6.43 7.19 5.02
N SER A 46 -5.59 6.60 5.86
CA SER A 46 -4.18 6.38 5.54
C SER A 46 -3.77 4.92 5.48
N VAL A 47 -2.81 4.65 4.59
CA VAL A 47 -2.01 3.42 4.55
C VAL A 47 -0.53 3.78 4.50
N THR A 48 0.31 2.90 5.04
CA THR A 48 1.76 3.11 5.09
C THR A 48 2.47 2.05 4.28
N LEU A 49 3.31 2.48 3.35
CA LEU A 49 4.21 1.61 2.60
C LEU A 49 5.33 1.09 3.51
N PRO A 50 5.80 -0.15 3.29
CA PRO A 50 7.03 -0.64 3.92
C PRO A 50 8.25 0.12 3.38
N SER A 51 9.38 -0.01 4.07
CA SER A 51 10.62 0.67 3.70
C SER A 51 11.01 0.40 2.25
N ALA A 52 11.33 1.48 1.52
CA ALA A 52 11.66 1.44 0.12
C ALA A 52 12.98 0.70 -0.10
N THR A 53 12.89 -0.54 -0.60
CA THR A 53 14.05 -1.35 -0.98
C THR A 53 14.17 -1.40 -2.51
N PRO A 54 15.36 -1.20 -3.10
CA PRO A 54 15.54 -1.29 -4.54
C PRO A 54 15.01 -2.62 -5.12
N GLY A 55 14.22 -2.54 -6.18
CA GLY A 55 13.61 -3.70 -6.83
C GLY A 55 12.27 -4.15 -6.25
N PHE A 56 11.77 -3.51 -5.18
CA PHE A 56 10.40 -3.74 -4.70
C PHE A 56 9.40 -2.90 -5.49
N LYS A 57 8.27 -3.53 -5.81
CA LYS A 57 7.09 -2.88 -6.39
C LYS A 57 5.86 -3.28 -5.59
N ILE A 58 5.09 -2.29 -5.18
CA ILE A 58 3.81 -2.47 -4.49
C ILE A 58 2.75 -1.75 -5.32
N THR A 59 1.65 -2.45 -5.58
CA THR A 59 0.46 -1.94 -6.24
C THR A 59 -0.61 -1.74 -5.18
N ILE A 60 -1.16 -0.52 -5.11
CA ILE A 60 -2.27 -0.17 -4.23
C ILE A 60 -3.48 0.11 -5.10
N ILE A 61 -4.63 -0.46 -4.73
CA ILE A 61 -5.91 -0.23 -5.37
C ILE A 61 -6.83 0.37 -4.32
N ASN A 62 -7.42 1.53 -4.63
CA ASN A 62 -8.44 2.15 -3.78
C ASN A 62 -9.82 1.84 -4.35
N ASP A 63 -10.50 0.86 -3.75
CA ASP A 63 -11.89 0.49 -4.05
C ASP A 63 -12.86 1.03 -2.97
N GLY A 64 -12.36 1.94 -2.12
CA GLY A 64 -13.16 2.58 -1.08
C GLY A 64 -13.99 3.75 -1.60
N ALA A 65 -14.83 4.30 -0.72
CA ALA A 65 -15.74 5.40 -1.07
C ALA A 65 -15.07 6.80 -1.09
N ASN A 66 -13.83 6.93 -0.60
CA ASN A 66 -13.16 8.20 -0.37
C ASN A 66 -11.71 8.21 -0.86
N LEU A 67 -11.10 9.40 -0.86
CA LEU A 67 -9.67 9.59 -1.17
C LEU A 67 -8.78 8.90 -0.14
N LEU A 68 -7.84 8.09 -0.63
CA LEU A 68 -6.86 7.37 0.18
C LEU A 68 -5.55 8.14 0.25
N GLN A 69 -5.00 8.33 1.45
CA GLN A 69 -3.65 8.84 1.66
C GLN A 69 -2.63 7.71 1.81
N ILE A 70 -1.56 7.79 1.04
CA ILE A 70 -0.47 6.82 1.04
C ILE A 70 0.75 7.50 1.63
N PHE A 71 1.22 7.01 2.78
CA PHE A 71 2.45 7.46 3.42
C PHE A 71 3.63 6.56 3.03
N PRO A 72 4.83 7.14 2.80
CA PRO A 72 6.06 6.35 2.75
C PRO A 72 6.38 5.76 4.13
N ALA A 73 7.34 4.84 4.18
CA ALA A 73 7.96 4.51 5.46
C ALA A 73 8.67 5.75 6.05
N SER A 74 8.96 5.73 7.34
CA SER A 74 9.69 6.82 7.98
C SER A 74 11.02 7.07 7.27
N ASP A 75 11.30 8.35 7.04
CA ASP A 75 12.46 8.90 6.34
C ASP A 75 12.52 8.64 4.81
N ASP A 76 11.50 7.99 4.25
CA ASP A 76 11.36 7.79 2.80
C ASP A 76 10.57 8.93 2.13
N ASN A 77 10.69 9.03 0.80
CA ASN A 77 10.07 10.07 -0.02
C ASN A 77 9.35 9.48 -1.25
N LEU A 78 8.07 9.82 -1.44
CA LEU A 78 7.25 9.42 -2.60
C LEU A 78 7.28 10.42 -3.77
N GLY A 79 8.15 11.43 -3.73
CA GLY A 79 8.25 12.51 -4.72
C GLY A 79 7.72 13.87 -4.22
N ASN A 80 7.02 13.89 -3.08
CA ASN A 80 6.43 15.10 -2.50
C ASN A 80 7.19 15.65 -1.27
N GLY A 81 8.30 15.01 -0.89
CA GLY A 81 9.08 15.33 0.32
C GLY A 81 9.21 14.13 1.26
N VAL A 82 10.17 14.21 2.19
CA VAL A 82 10.37 13.18 3.21
C VAL A 82 9.13 13.08 4.09
N ASN A 83 8.64 11.86 4.34
CA ASN A 83 7.43 11.59 5.12
C ASN A 83 6.14 12.24 4.56
N ALA A 84 6.16 12.74 3.33
CA ALA A 84 5.00 13.35 2.70
C ALA A 84 4.08 12.29 2.10
N SER A 85 2.79 12.40 2.38
CA SER A 85 1.77 11.53 1.78
C SER A 85 1.52 11.88 0.31
N SER A 86 1.07 10.89 -0.44
CA SER A 86 0.43 11.06 -1.75
C SER A 86 -1.03 10.66 -1.67
N VAL A 87 -1.89 11.26 -2.50
CA VAL A 87 -3.33 10.94 -2.54
C VAL A 87 -3.61 10.05 -3.73
N LEU A 88 -4.41 9.01 -3.51
CA LEU A 88 -4.94 8.14 -4.54
C LEU A 88 -6.47 8.31 -4.60
N GLU A 89 -6.97 8.68 -5.78
CA GLU A 89 -8.40 8.77 -6.05
C GLU A 89 -9.05 7.38 -6.06
N VAL A 90 -10.39 7.35 -6.02
CA VAL A 90 -11.14 6.10 -6.11
C VAL A 90 -11.02 5.55 -7.53
N ASN A 91 -10.84 4.24 -7.66
CA ASN A 91 -10.69 3.54 -8.94
C ASN A 91 -12.01 3.45 -9.75
#